data_AF-A0A7S3YW46-F1
#
_entry.id   AF-A0A7S3YW46-F1
#
_cell.length_a   1.000
_cell.length_b   1.000
_cell.length_c   1.000
_cell.angle_alpha   90.00
_cell.angle_beta   90.00
_cell.angle_gamma   90.00
#
_symmetry.space_group_name_H-M   'P 1'
#
loop_
_entity.id
_entity.type
_entity.pdbx_description
1 polymer ?
#
loop_
_entity_poly.entity_id
_entity_poly.type
_entity_poly.pdbx_seq_one_letter_code
_entity_poly.pdbx_strand_id
1 'polypeptide(L)'
;MARRLIREEGLLAGGSAGATMWAAVKFCKERKLGPDKRVVVLLADSVRNYMTKHLNTEWMKENGYLPFAMEHGKSDWWRAHKISDLRLTLPMCVQPNVTCGETLKILKEHGFDQMPVTFFHIIMTLCCVLSPPCLSQGTVTLVSFVR
;
A
#
# COMPACT_ATOMS: atom_id res chain seq x y z
N MET A 1 1.96 19.65 3.72
CA MET A 1 1.43 20.78 2.91
C MET A 1 1.13 20.38 1.47
N ALA A 2 2.03 19.69 0.74
CA ALA A 2 1.74 19.21 -0.64
C ALA A 2 0.42 18.41 -0.76
N ARG A 3 0.20 17.41 0.11
CA ARG A 3 -1.09 16.67 0.17
C ARG A 3 -2.31 17.55 0.44
N ARG A 4 -2.15 18.66 1.17
CA ARG A 4 -3.24 19.63 1.42
C ARG A 4 -3.56 20.44 0.18
N LEU A 5 -2.54 20.90 -0.57
CA LEU A 5 -2.75 21.56 -1.87
C LEU A 5 -3.56 20.70 -2.83
N ILE A 6 -3.27 19.39 -2.88
CA ILE A 6 -4.03 18.44 -3.70
C ILE A 6 -5.47 18.29 -3.20
N ARG A 7 -5.67 18.15 -1.88
CA ARG A 7 -6.98 17.89 -1.28
C ARG A 7 -7.90 19.11 -1.25
N GLU A 8 -7.36 20.29 -0.95
CA GLU A 8 -8.11 21.52 -0.70
C GLU A 8 -8.23 22.36 -1.98
N GLU A 9 -7.18 22.44 -2.80
CA GLU A 9 -7.11 23.31 -3.98
C GLU A 9 -7.14 22.56 -5.33
N GLY A 10 -7.05 21.23 -5.31
CA GLY A 10 -6.99 20.42 -6.54
C GLY A 10 -5.69 20.56 -7.33
N LEU A 11 -4.66 21.17 -6.75
CA LEU A 11 -3.37 21.40 -7.41
C LEU A 11 -2.45 20.19 -7.25
N LEU A 12 -2.27 19.42 -8.33
CA LEU A 12 -1.44 18.21 -8.41
C LEU A 12 0.07 18.53 -8.44
N ALA A 13 0.56 19.17 -7.38
CA ALA A 13 1.94 19.63 -7.25
C ALA A 13 2.82 18.64 -6.46
N GLY A 14 4.14 18.74 -6.67
CA GLY A 14 5.13 17.91 -6.00
C GLY A 14 5.42 18.29 -4.54
N GLY A 15 6.42 17.61 -3.96
CA GLY A 15 6.85 17.86 -2.58
C GLY A 15 7.46 19.25 -2.39
N SER A 16 8.24 19.72 -3.37
CA SER A 16 8.90 21.03 -3.38
C SER A 16 7.89 22.17 -3.28
N ALA A 17 6.82 22.10 -4.08
CA ALA A 17 5.69 23.02 -4.08
C ALA A 17 5.01 23.10 -2.71
N GLY A 18 4.88 21.96 -2.02
CA GLY A 18 4.40 21.93 -0.64
C GLY A 18 5.28 22.69 0.35
N ALA A 19 6.60 22.61 0.20
CA ALA A 19 7.55 23.35 1.04
C ALA A 19 7.47 24.86 0.77
N THR A 20 7.45 25.27 -0.50
CA THR A 20 7.32 26.69 -0.88
C THR A 20 6.02 27.28 -0.35
N MET A 21 4.90 26.56 -0.48
CA MET A 21 3.61 27.02 0.04
C MET A 21 3.59 27.11 1.57
N TRP A 22 4.19 26.13 2.27
CA TRP A 22 4.28 26.19 3.72
C TRP A 22 5.09 27.40 4.20
N ALA A 23 6.22 27.67 3.54
CA ALA A 23 7.05 28.85 3.83
C ALA A 23 6.30 30.16 3.53
N ALA A 24 5.58 30.24 2.41
CA ALA A 24 4.78 31.40 2.06
C ALA A 24 3.70 31.69 3.11
N VAL A 25 2.94 30.67 3.53
CA VAL A 25 1.91 30.82 4.57
C VAL A 25 2.53 31.26 5.89
N LYS A 26 3.67 30.68 6.29
CA LYS A 26 4.39 31.07 7.51
C LYS A 26 4.84 32.54 7.43
N PHE A 27 5.45 32.94 6.32
CA PHE A 27 5.90 34.32 6.09
C PHE A 27 4.74 35.32 6.15
N CYS A 28 3.61 35.01 5.53
CA CYS A 28 2.43 35.88 5.54
C CYS A 28 1.90 36.11 6.96
N LYS A 29 1.89 35.06 7.79
CA LYS A 29 1.47 35.14 9.19
C LYS A 29 2.43 35.96 10.04
N GLU A 30 3.74 35.71 9.90
CA GLU A 30 4.78 36.40 10.68
C GLU A 30 4.84 37.90 10.34
N ARG A 31 4.66 38.26 9.06
CA ARG A 31 4.67 39.64 8.60
C ARG A 31 3.31 40.35 8.70
N LYS A 32 2.27 39.67 9.15
CA LYS A 32 0.89 40.18 9.26
C LYS A 32 0.45 40.90 7.97
N LEU A 33 0.65 40.25 6.82
CA LEU A 33 0.27 40.83 5.53
C LEU A 33 -1.24 41.09 5.51
N GLY A 34 -1.61 42.34 5.20
CA GLY A 34 -3.01 42.76 5.05
C GLY A 34 -3.64 42.29 3.73
N PRO A 35 -4.97 42.44 3.59
CA PRO A 35 -5.74 41.94 2.45
C PRO A 35 -5.35 42.58 1.10
N ASP A 36 -4.74 43.77 1.13
CA ASP A 36 -4.34 44.51 -0.07
C ASP A 36 -3.03 43.99 -0.72
N LYS A 37 -2.38 43.00 -0.09
CA LYS A 37 -1.10 42.45 -0.57
C LYS A 37 -1.32 41.17 -1.35
N ARG A 38 -0.59 41.01 -2.46
CA ARG A 38 -0.59 39.80 -3.28
C ARG A 38 0.72 39.06 -3.10
N VAL A 39 0.63 37.75 -2.90
CA VAL A 39 1.78 36.86 -2.75
C VAL A 39 1.73 35.82 -3.85
N VAL A 40 2.83 35.68 -4.58
CA VAL A 40 2.97 34.69 -5.65
C VAL A 40 3.88 33.58 -5.15
N VAL A 41 3.46 32.33 -5.35
CA VAL A 41 4.20 31.14 -4.93
C VAL A 41 4.46 30.27 -6.15
N LEU A 42 5.72 29.95 -6.41
CA LEU A 42 6.11 29.08 -7.52
C LEU A 42 5.97 27.62 -7.13
N LEU A 43 5.22 26.86 -7.94
CA LEU A 43 5.12 25.40 -7.83
C LEU A 43 5.96 24.79 -8.95
N ALA A 44 7.14 24.29 -8.60
CA ALA A 44 8.17 23.92 -9.57
C ALA A 44 7.79 22.70 -10.42
N ASP A 45 7.10 21.73 -9.83
CA ASP A 45 6.80 20.47 -10.50
C ASP A 45 5.45 19.85 -10.10
N SER A 46 5.05 18.87 -10.90
CA SER A 46 3.80 18.12 -10.73
C SER A 46 4.01 16.85 -9.91
N VAL A 47 2.90 16.27 -9.48
CA VAL A 47 2.90 15.08 -8.61
C VAL A 47 3.36 13.79 -9.30
N ARG A 48 3.44 13.75 -10.64
CA ARG A 48 3.76 12.56 -11.45
C ARG A 48 5.02 11.82 -10.97
N ASN A 49 6.04 12.57 -10.56
CA ASN A 49 7.33 11.99 -10.14
C ASN A 49 7.29 11.36 -8.73
N TYR A 50 6.17 11.46 -8.01
CA TYR A 50 6.08 11.16 -6.59
C TYR A 50 4.91 10.26 -6.18
N MET A 51 4.27 9.58 -7.15
CA MET A 51 3.14 8.68 -6.90
C MET A 51 3.43 7.60 -5.85
N THR A 52 4.67 7.10 -5.80
CA THR A 52 5.13 6.07 -4.85
C THR A 52 5.73 6.63 -3.56
N LYS A 53 5.79 7.96 -3.39
CA LYS A 53 6.44 8.63 -2.25
C LYS A 53 5.41 9.33 -1.36
N HIS A 54 5.47 10.66 -1.25
CA HIS A 54 4.65 11.42 -0.31
C HIS A 54 3.14 11.36 -0.58
N LEU A 55 2.71 10.90 -1.76
CA LEU A 55 1.31 10.57 -2.02
C LEU A 55 0.87 9.26 -1.34
N ASN A 56 1.78 8.29 -1.25
CA ASN A 56 1.56 7.01 -0.61
C ASN A 56 1.55 7.22 0.93
N THR A 57 0.50 6.70 1.58
CA THR A 57 0.31 6.90 3.02
C THR A 57 1.21 5.99 3.85
N GLU A 58 1.47 4.79 3.38
CA GLU A 58 2.41 3.84 3.96
C GLU A 58 3.83 4.42 3.96
N TRP A 59 4.29 4.94 2.81
CA TRP A 59 5.59 5.61 2.70
C TRP A 59 5.72 6.78 3.68
N MET A 60 4.65 7.58 3.84
CA MET A 60 4.63 8.70 4.79
C MET A 60 4.71 8.26 6.26
N LYS A 61 4.12 7.11 6.60
CA LYS A 61 4.20 6.52 7.96
C LYS A 61 5.59 5.95 8.22
N GLU A 62 6.13 5.18 7.27
CA GLU A 62 7.48 4.61 7.34
C GLU A 62 8.55 5.70 7.53
N ASN A 63 8.37 6.85 6.86
CA ASN A 63 9.28 7.99 6.98
C ASN A 63 8.92 8.96 8.13
N GLY A 64 7.95 8.62 8.98
CA GLY A 64 7.60 9.41 10.17
C GLY A 64 6.92 10.76 9.91
N TYR A 65 6.46 11.03 8.69
CA TYR A 65 5.73 12.27 8.35
C TYR A 65 4.25 12.21 8.72
N LEU A 66 3.70 11.01 8.86
CA LEU A 66 2.40 10.77 9.46
C LEU A 66 2.61 9.90 10.70
N PRO A 67 1.88 10.17 11.78
CA PRO A 67 1.87 9.22 12.88
C PRO A 67 1.32 7.90 12.36
N PHE A 68 1.83 6.78 12.88
CA PHE A 68 1.13 5.49 12.76
C PHE A 68 -0.26 5.54 13.42
N ALA A 69 -0.54 6.60 14.18
CA ALA A 69 -1.85 6.90 14.73
C ALA A 69 -2.92 6.97 13.63
N MET A 70 -4.02 6.34 13.96
CA MET A 70 -5.04 5.87 13.04
C MET A 70 -5.76 7.03 12.37
N GLU A 71 -5.85 6.99 11.03
CA GLU A 71 -6.85 7.80 10.34
C GLU A 71 -8.22 7.31 10.83
N HIS A 72 -8.88 8.12 11.66
CA HIS A 72 -10.25 7.89 12.13
C HIS A 72 -11.23 8.20 10.99
N GLY A 73 -11.13 7.42 9.92
CA GLY A 73 -12.05 7.45 8.79
C GLY A 73 -13.06 6.33 8.94
N LYS A 74 -14.24 6.66 9.51
CA LYS A 74 -15.36 5.76 9.84
C LYS A 74 -14.96 4.63 10.81
N SER A 75 -15.81 4.38 11.81
CA SER A 75 -15.54 3.37 12.83
C SER A 75 -15.60 1.98 12.18
N ASP A 76 -14.46 1.48 11.71
CA ASP A 76 -14.32 0.09 11.33
C ASP A 76 -14.45 -0.74 12.61
N TRP A 77 -15.69 -1.10 12.95
CA TRP A 77 -16.07 -1.86 14.15
C TRP A 77 -15.24 -3.14 14.32
N TRP A 78 -14.77 -3.70 13.21
CA TRP A 78 -13.94 -4.90 13.14
C TRP A 78 -12.47 -4.65 13.53
N ARG A 79 -11.96 -3.40 13.54
CA ARG A 79 -10.56 -3.12 13.95
C ARG A 79 -10.30 -3.37 15.43
N ALA A 80 -11.34 -3.33 16.27
CA ALA A 80 -11.24 -3.68 17.69
C ALA A 80 -11.11 -5.20 17.92
N HIS A 81 -11.43 -6.00 16.90
CA HIS A 81 -11.38 -7.46 16.96
C HIS A 81 -10.01 -7.96 16.51
N LYS A 82 -9.57 -9.05 17.12
CA LYS A 82 -8.29 -9.70 16.80
C LYS A 82 -8.45 -10.63 15.61
N ILE A 83 -7.34 -10.97 14.95
CA ILE A 83 -7.33 -11.99 13.88
C ILE A 83 -7.87 -13.34 14.38
N SER A 84 -7.70 -13.65 15.67
CA SER A 84 -8.29 -14.83 16.32
C SER A 84 -9.82 -14.90 16.23
N ASP A 85 -10.49 -13.75 16.12
CA ASP A 85 -11.95 -13.66 16.14
C ASP A 85 -12.55 -14.08 14.79
N LEU A 86 -11.72 -14.15 13.73
CA LEU A 86 -12.11 -14.55 12.38
C LEU A 86 -12.36 -16.06 12.23
N ARG A 87 -12.20 -16.87 13.30
CA ARG A 87 -12.38 -18.35 13.28
C ARG A 87 -11.75 -18.98 12.03
N LEU A 88 -10.51 -18.60 11.74
CA LEU A 88 -9.80 -19.05 10.54
C LEU A 88 -9.56 -20.56 10.58
N THR A 89 -9.92 -21.25 9.51
CA THR A 89 -9.59 -22.66 9.32
C THR A 89 -8.09 -22.81 9.09
N LEU A 90 -7.47 -23.80 9.74
CA LEU A 90 -6.07 -24.11 9.48
C LEU A 90 -5.89 -24.45 7.99
N PRO A 91 -5.01 -23.75 7.26
CA PRO A 91 -4.79 -24.03 5.86
C PRO A 91 -4.13 -25.40 5.72
N MET A 92 -4.53 -26.15 4.70
CA MET A 92 -3.75 -27.30 4.25
C MET A 92 -2.40 -26.79 3.74
N CYS A 93 -1.30 -27.47 4.06
CA CYS A 93 0.04 -27.09 3.64
C CYS A 93 0.66 -28.19 2.79
N VAL A 94 1.49 -27.83 1.81
CA VAL A 94 2.31 -28.78 1.05
C VAL A 94 3.79 -28.68 1.42
N GLN A 95 4.49 -29.78 1.21
CA GLN A 95 5.95 -29.81 1.31
C GLN A 95 6.58 -29.25 0.02
N PRO A 96 7.78 -28.65 0.07
CA PRO A 96 8.42 -28.07 -1.11
C PRO A 96 8.92 -29.09 -2.13
N ASN A 97 8.91 -30.38 -1.79
CA ASN A 97 9.26 -31.47 -2.70
C ASN A 97 8.07 -31.93 -3.56
N VAL A 98 6.86 -31.43 -3.32
CA VAL A 98 5.66 -31.75 -4.10
C VAL A 98 5.74 -31.03 -5.44
N THR A 99 5.41 -31.73 -6.52
CA THR A 99 5.45 -31.14 -7.86
C THR A 99 4.32 -30.14 -8.08
N CYS A 100 4.50 -29.22 -9.04
CA CYS A 100 3.45 -28.26 -9.41
C CYS A 100 2.16 -28.95 -9.88
N GLY A 101 2.28 -30.08 -10.59
CA GLY A 101 1.14 -30.85 -11.09
C GLY A 101 0.32 -31.50 -9.97
N GLU A 102 1.00 -32.04 -8.95
CA GLU A 102 0.34 -32.59 -7.76
C GLU A 102 -0.32 -31.49 -6.93
N THR A 103 0.36 -30.36 -6.77
CA THR A 103 -0.18 -29.17 -6.09
C THR A 103 -1.47 -28.70 -6.76
N LEU A 104 -1.51 -28.65 -8.10
CA LEU A 104 -2.70 -28.26 -8.85
C LEU A 104 -3.87 -29.23 -8.66
N LYS A 105 -3.61 -30.54 -8.56
CA LYS A 105 -4.65 -31.53 -8.26
C LYS A 105 -5.24 -31.30 -6.88
N ILE A 106 -4.40 -31.14 -5.87
CA ILE A 106 -4.82 -30.89 -4.48
C ILE A 106 -5.66 -29.62 -4.38
N LEU A 107 -5.23 -28.53 -5.03
CA LEU A 107 -5.96 -27.25 -5.08
C LEU A 107 -7.35 -27.42 -5.71
N LYS A 108 -7.44 -28.13 -6.84
CA LYS A 108 -8.72 -28.38 -7.54
C LYS A 108 -9.66 -29.28 -6.74
N GLU A 109 -9.13 -30.33 -6.13
CA GLU A 109 -9.91 -31.30 -5.34
C GLU A 109 -10.51 -30.67 -4.08
N HIS A 110 -9.76 -29.78 -3.42
CA HIS A 110 -10.20 -29.13 -2.19
C HIS A 110 -10.82 -27.74 -2.41
N GLY A 111 -10.82 -27.24 -3.64
CA GLY A 111 -11.38 -25.93 -4.00
C GLY A 111 -10.64 -24.75 -3.40
N PHE A 112 -9.31 -24.84 -3.26
CA PHE A 112 -8.46 -23.74 -2.78
C PHE A 112 -7.78 -23.01 -3.93
N ASP A 113 -7.65 -21.69 -3.83
CA ASP A 113 -6.92 -20.85 -4.80
C ASP A 113 -5.43 -20.65 -4.43
N GLN A 114 -5.08 -20.90 -3.18
CA GLN A 114 -3.75 -20.70 -2.62
C GLN A 114 -3.46 -21.77 -1.57
N MET A 115 -2.19 -22.16 -1.44
CA MET A 115 -1.76 -23.15 -0.45
C MET A 115 -0.38 -22.79 0.10
N PRO A 116 -0.20 -22.73 1.43
CA PRO A 116 1.11 -22.55 2.02
C PRO A 116 2.02 -23.75 1.76
N VAL A 117 3.29 -23.47 1.47
CA VAL A 117 4.39 -24.43 1.40
C VAL A 117 5.16 -24.36 2.72
N THR A 118 5.28 -25.49 3.41
CA THR A 118 5.99 -25.56 4.71
C THR A 118 7.26 -26.39 4.60
N PHE A 119 8.37 -25.87 5.12
CA PHE A 119 9.64 -26.60 5.25
C PHE A 119 10.16 -26.44 6.68
N PHE A 120 10.30 -27.53 7.44
CA PHE A 120 10.88 -27.54 8.80
C PHE A 120 10.56 -26.28 9.64
N HIS A 121 9.28 -26.12 10.04
CA HIS A 121 8.75 -24.98 10.83
C HIS A 121 8.74 -23.59 10.17
N ILE A 122 9.13 -23.43 8.91
CA ILE A 122 8.99 -22.17 8.16
C ILE A 122 7.80 -22.27 7.20
N ILE A 123 6.88 -21.31 7.28
CA ILE A 123 5.70 -21.20 6.40
C ILE A 123 6.03 -20.21 5.28
N MET A 124 6.12 -20.70 4.04
CA MET A 124 6.17 -19.88 2.82
C MET A 124 4.79 -19.93 2.16
N THR A 125 4.23 -18.81 1.70
CA THR A 125 2.90 -18.85 1.04
C THR A 125 3.09 -18.96 -0.47
N LEU A 126 2.49 -19.98 -1.09
CA LEU A 126 2.47 -20.13 -2.54
C LEU A 126 1.11 -19.69 -3.09
N CYS A 127 1.10 -18.60 -3.85
CA CYS A 127 -0.09 -18.11 -4.54
C CYS A 127 0.00 -18.48 -6.02
N CYS A 128 -0.99 -19.23 -6.52
CA CYS A 128 -1.03 -19.66 -7.91
C CYS A 128 -1.75 -18.58 -8.74
N VAL A 129 -1.02 -17.65 -9.34
CA VAL A 129 -1.61 -16.65 -10.25
C VAL A 129 -1.69 -17.24 -11.65
N LEU A 130 -2.86 -17.79 -12.00
CA LEU A 130 -3.14 -18.26 -13.35
C LEU A 130 -3.51 -17.08 -14.24
N SER A 131 -2.54 -16.54 -14.97
CA SER A 131 -2.83 -15.63 -16.08
C SER A 131 -3.29 -16.42 -17.31
N PRO A 132 -4.27 -15.92 -18.10
CA PRO A 132 -4.87 -16.66 -19.21
C PRO A 132 -3.89 -17.20 -20.28
N PRO A 133 -2.74 -16.55 -20.61
CA PRO A 133 -1.79 -17.15 -21.57
C PRO A 133 -0.94 -18.30 -21.01
N CYS A 134 -0.91 -18.53 -19.68
CA CYS A 134 -0.07 -19.57 -19.07
C CYS A 134 -0.69 -20.98 -19.11
N LEU A 135 -2.01 -21.10 -19.37
CA LEU A 135 -2.70 -22.39 -19.48
C LEU A 135 -2.23 -23.24 -20.68
N SER A 136 -1.67 -22.63 -21.73
CA SER A 136 -1.22 -23.37 -22.93
C SER A 136 0.22 -23.88 -22.84
N GLN A 137 1.03 -23.38 -21.89
CA GLN A 137 2.46 -23.72 -21.79
C GLN A 137 2.84 -24.51 -20.53
N GLY A 138 1.89 -24.75 -19.62
CA GLY A 138 2.17 -25.51 -18.38
C GLY A 138 3.09 -24.78 -17.40
N THR A 139 3.42 -23.51 -17.66
CA THR A 139 4.31 -22.71 -16.83
C THR A 139 3.51 -21.97 -15.76
N VAL A 140 3.58 -22.45 -14.53
CA VAL A 140 3.04 -21.77 -13.35
C VAL A 140 4.10 -20.82 -12.82
N THR A 141 3.82 -19.51 -12.83
CA THR A 141 4.69 -18.52 -12.18
C THR A 141 4.51 -18.64 -10.67
N LEU A 142 5.47 -19.29 -10.01
CA LEU A 142 5.54 -19.40 -8.55
C LEU A 142 5.97 -18.04 -7.99
N VAL A 143 5.06 -17.30 -7.36
CA VAL A 143 5.40 -16.10 -6.60
C VAL A 143 5.62 -16.52 -5.14
N SER A 144 6.88 -16.64 -4.74
CA SER A 144 7.26 -16.86 -3.36
C SER A 144 7.17 -15.54 -2.58
N PHE A 145 6.18 -15.41 -1.69
CA PHE A 145 6.21 -14.38 -0.66
C PHE A 145 6.89 -14.96 0.57
N VAL A 146 8.17 -14.61 0.75
CA VAL A 146 8.83 -14.68 2.06
C VAL A 146 8.33 -13.46 2.84
N ARG A 147 7.67 -13.69 3.97
CA ARG A 147 7.30 -12.62 4.89
C ARG A 147 8.33 -12.50 5.99
#